data_AF-A0A820F743-F1
#
_entry.id   AF-A0A820F743-F1
#
_cell.length_a   1.000
_cell.length_b   1.000
_cell.length_c   1.000
_cell.angle_alpha   90.00
_cell.angle_beta   90.00
_cell.angle_gamma   90.00
#
_symmetry.space_group_name_H-M   'P 1'
#
loop_
_entity.id
_entity.type
_entity.pdbx_description
1 polymer ?
#
loop_
_entity_poly.entity_id
_entity_poly.type
_entity_poly.pdbx_seq_one_letter_code
_entity_poly.pdbx_strand_id
1 'polypeptide(L)'
;MFAWETSIFPFLIPLANEVKLLLPSWIIRLYVDFTGSTKSQQNFLYNFSNIDICDIHKIPMFGSSLVSYLPGKMWRFLPVFDPFVDYFLSRDLDSPIMKRETETIDMWLSDKQRKNFFYIARDHKYHRLPIVGGLWGASPGRARRYLFHIFQPMLVPSIAQQYKGAGDQEFLSDNIWKNVRRHSLIFDSYSCEMFGGQPFLSQRPVGDNCFLGCIRPCCINITSHGSQYQKYVCPPACRPKDHQDWIYC
;
A
#
# COMPACT_ATOMS: atom_id res chain seq x y z
N MET A 1 23.89 3.22 9.86
CA MET A 1 23.70 1.77 10.09
C MET A 1 22.24 1.49 9.79
N PHE A 2 21.93 0.82 8.68
CA PHE A 2 20.54 0.49 8.37
C PHE A 2 20.03 -0.50 9.40
N ALA A 3 18.85 -0.23 9.93
CA ALA A 3 18.40 -0.86 11.15
C ALA A 3 17.63 -2.16 10.83
N TRP A 4 18.22 -3.06 10.02
CA TRP A 4 17.60 -4.31 9.51
C TRP A 4 16.87 -5.11 10.60
N GLU A 5 17.51 -5.26 11.77
CA GLU A 5 16.96 -5.97 12.93
C GLU A 5 15.86 -5.20 13.68
N THR A 6 15.64 -3.92 13.37
CA THR A 6 14.68 -3.05 14.09
C THR A 6 13.60 -2.45 13.19
N SER A 7 13.84 -2.30 11.89
CA SER A 7 12.96 -1.60 10.96
C SER A 7 12.60 -2.41 9.70
N ILE A 8 13.25 -3.55 9.45
CA ILE A 8 12.91 -4.41 8.31
C ILE A 8 12.38 -5.75 8.82
N PHE A 9 13.21 -6.58 9.44
CA PHE A 9 12.81 -7.94 9.83
C PHE A 9 11.65 -8.02 10.82
N PRO A 10 11.56 -7.16 11.86
CA PRO A 10 10.42 -7.19 12.78
C PRO A 10 9.06 -6.99 12.09
N PHE A 11 9.03 -6.34 10.92
CA PHE A 11 7.81 -6.08 10.16
C PHE A 11 7.66 -7.02 8.95
N LEU A 12 8.77 -7.41 8.31
CA LEU A 12 8.75 -8.34 7.17
C LEU A 12 8.30 -9.74 7.57
N ILE A 13 8.78 -10.25 8.71
CA ILE A 13 8.41 -11.59 9.19
C ILE A 13 6.89 -11.73 9.37
N PRO A 14 6.21 -10.88 10.16
CA PRO A 14 4.75 -10.99 10.31
C PRO A 14 4.03 -10.74 8.98
N LEU A 15 4.45 -9.75 8.18
CA LEU A 15 3.82 -9.48 6.89
C LEU A 15 3.90 -10.69 5.95
N ALA A 16 5.05 -11.36 5.87
CA ALA A 16 5.22 -12.54 5.04
C ALA A 16 4.28 -13.67 5.44
N ASN A 17 4.07 -13.89 6.74
CA ASN A 17 3.13 -14.89 7.25
C ASN A 17 1.67 -14.51 6.95
N GLU A 18 1.31 -13.25 7.16
CA GLU A 18 -0.04 -12.74 6.88
C GLU A 18 -0.38 -12.82 5.38
N VAL A 19 0.56 -12.48 4.49
CA VAL A 19 0.39 -12.63 3.03
C VAL A 19 0.20 -14.10 2.65
N LYS A 20 1.00 -15.03 3.20
CA LYS A 20 0.78 -16.47 2.96
C LYS A 20 -0.61 -16.94 3.36
N LEU A 21 -1.15 -16.39 4.46
CA LEU A 21 -2.44 -16.79 5.00
C LEU A 21 -3.62 -16.15 4.24
N LEU A 22 -3.56 -14.85 4.00
CA LEU A 22 -4.70 -14.05 3.54
C LEU A 22 -4.66 -13.75 2.04
N LEU A 23 -3.48 -13.78 1.44
CA LEU A 23 -3.25 -13.51 0.01
C LEU A 23 -2.35 -14.59 -0.61
N PRO A 24 -2.71 -15.89 -0.52
CA PRO A 24 -1.80 -17.01 -0.84
C PRO A 24 -1.33 -17.03 -2.30
N SER A 25 -2.06 -16.40 -3.22
CA SER A 25 -1.68 -16.26 -4.64
C SER A 25 -0.81 -15.04 -4.92
N TRP A 26 -0.47 -14.25 -3.90
CA TRP A 26 0.37 -13.08 -4.02
C TRP A 26 1.77 -13.34 -3.47
N ILE A 27 2.75 -12.68 -4.07
CA ILE A 27 4.12 -12.61 -3.59
C ILE A 27 4.43 -11.20 -3.13
N ILE A 28 5.31 -11.06 -2.14
CA ILE A 28 5.85 -9.77 -1.72
C ILE A 28 7.06 -9.48 -2.60
N ARG A 29 7.03 -8.41 -3.37
CA ARG A 29 8.24 -7.90 -4.03
C ARG A 29 8.90 -6.84 -3.17
N LEU A 30 10.10 -7.13 -2.68
CA LEU A 30 10.87 -6.24 -1.83
C LEU A 30 11.96 -5.52 -2.64
N TYR A 31 11.80 -4.22 -2.87
CA TYR A 31 12.84 -3.36 -3.40
C TYR A 31 13.78 -2.95 -2.28
N VAL A 32 15.05 -3.35 -2.37
CA VAL A 32 16.00 -3.26 -1.27
C VAL A 32 17.31 -2.63 -1.68
N ASP A 33 17.81 -1.74 -0.83
CA ASP A 33 19.18 -1.26 -0.87
C ASP A 33 19.99 -2.04 0.18
N PHE A 34 20.91 -2.86 -0.29
CA PHE A 34 21.76 -3.69 0.57
C PHE A 34 22.90 -2.91 1.23
N THR A 35 23.02 -1.60 0.99
CA THR A 35 24.00 -0.76 1.66
C THR A 35 23.92 -0.95 3.18
N GLY A 36 25.05 -1.29 3.81
CA GLY A 36 25.12 -1.51 5.26
C GLY A 36 24.46 -2.79 5.80
N SER A 37 24.01 -3.70 4.93
CA SER A 37 23.55 -5.04 5.33
C SER A 37 24.72 -6.03 5.48
N THR A 38 24.60 -7.00 6.38
CA THR A 38 25.52 -8.13 6.46
C THR A 38 25.12 -9.25 5.48
N LYS A 39 26.05 -10.15 5.13
CA LYS A 39 25.72 -11.31 4.30
C LYS A 39 24.66 -12.21 4.93
N SER A 40 24.67 -12.34 6.26
CA SER A 40 23.64 -13.08 7.00
C SER A 40 22.25 -12.47 6.79
N GLN A 41 22.13 -11.14 6.89
CA GLN A 41 20.87 -10.43 6.65
C GLN A 41 20.38 -10.58 5.20
N GLN A 42 21.29 -10.50 4.23
CA GLN A 42 20.96 -10.75 2.83
C GLN A 42 20.45 -12.19 2.62
N ASN A 43 21.14 -13.17 3.20
CA ASN A 43 20.77 -14.57 3.09
C ASN A 43 19.43 -14.87 3.79
N PHE A 44 19.12 -14.19 4.89
CA PHE A 44 17.87 -14.36 5.63
C PHE A 44 16.64 -14.08 4.78
N LEU A 45 16.70 -13.12 3.85
CA LEU A 45 15.59 -12.83 2.94
C LEU A 45 15.23 -14.03 2.05
N TYR A 46 16.20 -14.90 1.72
CA TYR A 46 15.96 -16.09 0.90
C TYR A 46 15.28 -17.23 1.67
N ASN A 47 15.07 -17.09 2.99
CA ASN A 47 14.28 -18.05 3.77
C ASN A 47 12.77 -17.95 3.51
N PHE A 48 12.32 -16.90 2.84
CA PHE A 48 10.91 -16.68 2.56
C PHE A 48 10.54 -17.12 1.13
N SER A 49 9.71 -18.15 1.03
CA SER A 49 9.22 -18.67 -0.26
C SER A 49 8.27 -17.73 -1.02
N ASN A 50 7.71 -16.72 -0.35
CA ASN A 50 6.75 -15.76 -0.91
C ASN A 50 7.33 -14.34 -1.03
N ILE A 51 8.66 -14.20 -1.04
CA ILE A 51 9.33 -12.92 -1.24
C ILE A 51 10.19 -12.99 -2.51
N ASP A 52 9.95 -12.04 -3.42
CA ASP A 52 10.79 -11.72 -4.56
C ASP A 52 11.67 -10.51 -4.21
N ILE A 53 12.99 -10.65 -4.36
CA ILE A 53 13.96 -9.66 -3.89
C ILE A 53 14.51 -8.89 -5.08
N CYS A 54 14.33 -7.56 -5.07
CA CYS A 54 14.84 -6.66 -6.09
C CYS A 54 15.92 -5.74 -5.50
N ASP A 55 17.19 -6.05 -5.75
CA ASP A 55 18.31 -5.14 -5.44
C ASP A 55 18.18 -3.90 -6.33
N ILE A 56 17.93 -2.74 -5.71
CA ILE A 56 17.66 -1.49 -6.41
C ILE A 56 18.83 -1.04 -7.30
N HIS A 57 20.06 -1.47 -6.99
CA HIS A 57 21.25 -1.17 -7.78
C HIS A 57 21.41 -2.08 -9.01
N LYS A 58 20.60 -3.14 -9.12
CA LYS A 58 20.71 -4.19 -10.15
C LYS A 58 19.45 -4.38 -10.98
N ILE A 59 18.54 -3.40 -11.00
CA ILE A 59 17.33 -3.49 -11.81
C ILE A 59 17.68 -3.22 -13.29
N PRO A 60 17.61 -4.23 -14.19
CA PRO A 60 18.12 -4.09 -15.55
C PRO A 60 17.44 -2.96 -16.35
N MET A 61 16.15 -2.71 -16.08
CA MET A 61 15.35 -1.73 -16.82
C MET A 61 15.70 -0.26 -16.52
N PHE A 62 16.23 0.04 -15.34
CA PHE A 62 16.45 1.43 -14.90
C PHE A 62 17.93 1.78 -14.70
N GLY A 63 18.82 0.79 -14.76
CA GLY A 63 20.23 0.97 -14.45
C GLY A 63 20.49 1.37 -12.99
N SER A 64 21.74 1.61 -12.65
CA SER A 64 22.17 1.93 -11.28
C SER A 64 21.87 3.36 -10.84
N SER A 65 21.55 4.27 -11.76
CA SER A 65 21.32 5.68 -11.45
C SER A 65 19.99 5.95 -10.73
N LEU A 66 19.05 5.02 -10.74
CA LEU A 66 17.72 5.20 -10.12
C LEU A 66 17.84 5.61 -8.64
N VAL A 67 18.75 4.98 -7.91
CA VAL A 67 19.01 5.25 -6.48
C VAL A 67 19.49 6.67 -6.22
N SER A 68 20.13 7.31 -7.21
CA SER A 68 20.67 8.67 -7.04
C SER A 68 19.61 9.76 -6.98
N TYR A 69 18.39 9.48 -7.48
CA TYR A 69 17.35 10.50 -7.59
C TYR A 69 15.96 10.05 -7.14
N LEU A 70 15.63 8.75 -7.20
CA LEU A 70 14.30 8.25 -6.85
C LEU A 70 14.24 7.94 -5.34
N PRO A 71 13.37 8.62 -4.57
CA PRO A 71 13.22 8.36 -3.14
C PRO A 71 12.82 6.92 -2.83
N GLY A 72 13.38 6.36 -1.74
CA GLY A 72 13.18 4.95 -1.37
C GLY A 72 11.73 4.48 -1.29
N LYS A 73 10.85 5.32 -0.72
CA LYS A 73 9.41 5.02 -0.62
C LYS A 73 8.69 4.94 -1.97
N MET A 74 9.26 5.48 -3.04
CA MET A 74 8.69 5.40 -4.38
C MET A 74 9.19 4.16 -5.15
N TRP A 75 10.18 3.42 -4.66
CA TRP A 75 10.64 2.18 -5.32
C TRP A 75 9.52 1.13 -5.40
N ARG A 76 8.61 1.11 -4.43
CA ARG A 76 7.41 0.25 -4.46
C ARG A 76 6.43 0.59 -5.59
N PHE A 77 6.62 1.69 -6.33
CA PHE A 77 5.81 2.04 -7.49
C PHE A 77 6.38 1.49 -8.80
N LEU A 78 7.64 1.03 -8.81
CA LEU A 78 8.30 0.47 -10.00
C LEU A 78 7.56 -0.69 -10.68
N PRO A 79 6.75 -1.52 -10.00
CA PRO A 79 5.94 -2.55 -10.66
C PRO A 79 5.00 -2.02 -11.75
N VAL A 80 4.64 -0.73 -11.77
CA VAL A 80 3.85 -0.13 -12.88
C VAL A 80 4.53 -0.27 -14.24
N PHE A 81 5.86 -0.34 -14.26
CA PHE A 81 6.67 -0.43 -15.46
C PHE A 81 7.08 -1.87 -15.81
N ASP A 82 6.89 -2.82 -14.91
CA ASP A 82 7.33 -4.20 -15.11
C ASP A 82 6.38 -4.93 -16.09
N PRO A 83 6.88 -5.40 -17.26
CA PRO A 83 6.04 -6.08 -18.24
C PRO A 83 5.44 -7.41 -17.75
N PHE A 84 5.98 -8.01 -16.70
CA PHE A 84 5.54 -9.29 -16.13
C PHE A 84 4.57 -9.13 -14.96
N VAL A 85 4.24 -7.90 -14.56
CA VAL A 85 3.28 -7.62 -13.49
C VAL A 85 1.90 -7.34 -14.09
N ASP A 86 0.91 -8.16 -13.75
CA ASP A 86 -0.49 -7.94 -14.16
C ASP A 86 -1.25 -7.03 -13.18
N TYR A 87 -0.93 -7.16 -11.90
CA TYR A 87 -1.45 -6.35 -10.80
C TYR A 87 -0.45 -6.33 -9.64
N PHE A 88 -0.45 -5.23 -8.89
CA PHE A 88 0.32 -5.11 -7.65
C PHE A 88 -0.42 -4.23 -6.65
N LEU A 89 -0.02 -4.36 -5.39
CA LEU A 89 -0.43 -3.48 -4.29
C LEU A 89 0.82 -2.79 -3.75
N SER A 90 0.74 -1.47 -3.55
CA SER A 90 1.77 -0.72 -2.83
C SER A 90 1.48 -0.79 -1.35
N ARG A 91 2.46 -1.21 -0.54
CA ARG A 91 2.30 -1.45 0.90
C ARG A 91 3.41 -0.86 1.74
N ASP A 92 3.05 -0.44 2.95
CA ASP A 92 4.02 -0.20 4.03
C ASP A 92 4.30 -1.52 4.75
N LEU A 93 5.58 -1.76 5.05
CA LEU A 93 6.04 -3.01 5.66
C LEU A 93 5.45 -3.22 7.07
N ASP A 94 5.29 -2.12 7.79
CA ASP A 94 4.83 -2.04 9.17
C ASP A 94 3.32 -2.18 9.33
N SER A 95 2.56 -2.33 8.24
CA SER A 95 1.10 -2.47 8.27
C SER A 95 0.62 -3.93 8.12
N PRO A 96 -0.33 -4.40 8.95
CA PRO A 96 -0.88 -5.74 8.84
C PRO A 96 -1.84 -5.92 7.67
N ILE A 97 -1.87 -7.12 7.10
CA ILE A 97 -2.93 -7.54 6.18
C ILE A 97 -4.15 -7.94 7.01
N MET A 98 -5.30 -7.39 6.65
CA MET A 98 -6.57 -7.66 7.31
C MET A 98 -7.53 -8.35 6.37
N LYS A 99 -8.39 -9.22 6.90
CA LYS A 99 -9.46 -9.88 6.11
C LYS A 99 -10.37 -8.86 5.41
N ARG A 100 -10.69 -7.75 6.08
CA ARG A 100 -11.43 -6.63 5.50
C ARG A 100 -10.84 -6.13 4.19
N GLU A 101 -9.52 -6.12 4.11
CA GLU A 101 -8.82 -5.66 2.93
C GLU A 101 -8.83 -6.69 1.81
N THR A 102 -8.68 -7.98 2.13
CA THR A 102 -8.73 -9.04 1.13
C THR A 102 -10.08 -9.08 0.43
N GLU A 103 -11.18 -8.87 1.17
CA GLU A 103 -12.53 -8.77 0.60
C GLU A 103 -12.63 -7.65 -0.46
N THR A 104 -12.02 -6.50 -0.20
CA THR A 104 -12.00 -5.37 -1.14
C THR A 104 -11.06 -5.57 -2.33
N ILE A 105 -9.94 -6.27 -2.14
CA ILE A 105 -9.02 -6.66 -3.22
C ILE A 105 -9.70 -7.68 -4.14
N ASP A 106 -10.37 -8.68 -3.59
CA ASP A 106 -11.10 -9.69 -4.37
C ASP A 106 -12.20 -9.05 -5.22
N MET A 107 -12.92 -8.08 -4.64
CA MET A 107 -13.89 -7.29 -5.39
C MET A 107 -13.21 -6.54 -6.56
N TRP A 108 -12.09 -5.85 -6.30
CA TRP A 108 -11.35 -5.11 -7.33
C TRP A 108 -10.84 -6.01 -8.46
N LEU A 109 -10.38 -7.21 -8.13
CA LEU A 109 -9.88 -8.17 -9.11
C LEU A 109 -10.99 -8.86 -9.92
N SER A 110 -12.23 -8.86 -9.44
CA SER A 110 -13.35 -9.47 -10.16
C SER A 110 -13.60 -8.85 -11.55
N ASP A 111 -14.19 -9.64 -12.46
CA ASP A 111 -14.55 -9.20 -13.82
C ASP A 111 -15.50 -8.01 -13.83
N LYS A 112 -16.38 -7.91 -12.82
CA LYS A 112 -17.31 -6.77 -12.66
C LYS A 112 -16.57 -5.45 -12.50
N GLN A 113 -15.33 -5.49 -11.98
CA GLN A 113 -14.50 -4.32 -11.74
C GLN A 113 -13.39 -4.14 -12.80
N ARG A 114 -13.46 -4.85 -13.94
CA ARG A 114 -12.45 -4.79 -15.00
C ARG A 114 -12.16 -3.40 -15.56
N LYS A 115 -13.15 -2.48 -15.51
CA LYS A 115 -12.97 -1.06 -15.89
C LYS A 115 -12.07 -0.28 -14.92
N ASN A 116 -11.93 -0.77 -13.70
CA ASN A 116 -11.16 -0.14 -12.64
C ASN A 116 -9.77 -0.77 -12.61
N PHE A 117 -8.81 -0.13 -13.30
CA PHE A 117 -7.41 -0.57 -13.29
C PHE A 117 -6.64 -0.05 -12.06
N PHE A 118 -7.28 0.72 -11.19
CA PHE A 118 -6.71 1.21 -9.94
C PHE A 118 -7.57 0.81 -8.74
N TYR A 119 -6.94 0.65 -7.58
CA TYR A 119 -7.57 0.37 -6.30
C TYR A 119 -7.04 1.35 -5.25
N ILE A 120 -7.93 1.89 -4.42
CA ILE A 120 -7.57 2.83 -3.36
C ILE A 120 -8.37 2.48 -2.10
N ALA A 121 -7.70 2.43 -0.96
CA ALA A 121 -8.33 2.18 0.34
C ALA A 121 -7.97 3.28 1.34
N ARG A 122 -8.97 3.80 2.04
CA ARG A 122 -8.83 4.82 3.08
C ARG A 122 -9.69 4.46 4.29
N ASP A 123 -9.09 3.73 5.21
CA ASP A 123 -9.83 3.13 6.34
C ASP A 123 -9.66 3.89 7.67
N HIS A 124 -9.21 5.13 7.68
CA HIS A 124 -8.99 5.88 8.93
C HIS A 124 -9.10 7.39 8.71
N LYS A 125 -9.53 8.15 9.74
CA LYS A 125 -9.72 9.60 9.63
C LYS A 125 -8.45 10.42 9.32
N TYR A 126 -7.28 9.80 9.51
CA TYR A 126 -5.98 10.40 9.18
C TYR A 126 -5.54 10.11 7.75
N HIS A 127 -6.25 9.26 7.01
CA HIS A 127 -6.08 9.07 5.56
C HIS A 127 -6.71 10.23 4.79
N ARG A 128 -6.15 11.42 4.97
CA ARG A 128 -6.64 12.69 4.42
C ARG A 128 -6.11 13.00 3.02
N LEU A 129 -5.38 12.06 2.43
CA LEU A 129 -4.82 12.17 1.09
C LEU A 129 -5.68 11.36 0.11
N PRO A 130 -5.79 11.79 -1.16
CA PRO A 130 -6.56 11.05 -2.15
C PRO A 130 -6.04 9.63 -2.36
N ILE A 131 -4.72 9.42 -2.25
CA ILE A 131 -4.08 8.11 -2.31
C ILE A 131 -3.05 8.04 -1.18
N VAL A 132 -3.21 7.07 -0.27
CA VAL A 132 -2.26 6.77 0.81
C VAL A 132 -1.17 5.84 0.27
N GLY A 133 0.10 6.14 0.55
CA GLY A 133 1.24 5.50 -0.12
C GLY A 133 1.25 3.97 0.00
N GLY A 134 0.83 3.43 1.13
CA GLY A 134 0.76 1.99 1.41
C GLY A 134 -0.61 1.34 1.25
N LEU A 135 -1.62 2.03 0.68
CA LEU A 135 -3.00 1.53 0.59
C LEU A 135 -3.62 1.77 -0.80
N TRP A 136 -2.90 1.36 -1.85
CA TRP A 136 -3.39 1.40 -3.21
C TRP A 136 -2.84 0.26 -4.05
N GLY A 137 -3.46 0.04 -5.21
CA GLY A 137 -3.02 -0.95 -6.18
C GLY A 137 -3.28 -0.51 -7.61
N ALA A 138 -2.55 -1.11 -8.54
CA ALA A 138 -2.78 -0.91 -9.97
C ALA A 138 -2.70 -2.22 -10.73
N SER A 139 -3.38 -2.27 -11.87
CA SER A 139 -3.35 -3.38 -12.80
C SER A 139 -2.71 -2.96 -14.13
N PRO A 140 -1.39 -3.12 -14.28
CA PRO A 140 -0.74 -2.97 -15.57
C PRO A 140 -1.33 -3.90 -16.63
N GLY A 141 -1.79 -5.11 -16.27
CA GLY A 141 -2.50 -6.01 -17.19
C GLY A 141 -3.75 -5.37 -17.85
N ARG A 142 -4.44 -4.47 -17.13
CA ARG A 142 -5.62 -3.75 -17.65
C ARG A 142 -5.27 -2.44 -18.37
N ALA A 143 -4.16 -1.76 -18.02
CA ALA A 143 -3.89 -0.39 -18.46
C ALA A 143 -2.40 -0.01 -18.64
N ARG A 144 -1.54 -0.97 -19.03
CA ARG A 144 -0.06 -0.82 -19.07
C ARG A 144 0.43 0.50 -19.68
N ARG A 145 0.02 0.81 -20.92
CA ARG A 145 0.48 2.01 -21.65
C ARG A 145 0.10 3.29 -20.93
N TYR A 146 -1.11 3.33 -20.37
CA TYR A 146 -1.60 4.50 -19.64
C TYR A 146 -0.87 4.66 -18.30
N LEU A 147 -0.72 3.58 -17.53
CA LEU A 147 0.02 3.57 -16.27
C LEU A 147 1.49 3.96 -16.46
N PHE A 148 2.14 3.45 -17.51
CA PHE A 148 3.49 3.85 -17.88
C PHE A 148 3.58 5.37 -18.07
N HIS A 149 2.66 5.95 -18.83
CA HIS A 149 2.69 7.39 -19.14
C HIS A 149 2.50 8.25 -17.88
N ILE A 150 1.50 7.95 -17.05
CA ILE A 150 1.20 8.79 -15.88
C ILE A 150 2.22 8.66 -14.75
N PHE A 151 2.92 7.52 -14.65
CA PHE A 151 4.01 7.31 -13.69
C PHE A 151 5.37 7.79 -14.21
N GLN A 152 5.53 8.03 -15.52
CA GLN A 152 6.79 8.46 -16.12
C GLN A 152 7.48 9.64 -15.40
N PRO A 153 6.79 10.63 -14.81
CA PRO A 153 7.43 11.71 -14.05
C PRO A 153 8.34 11.22 -12.91
N MET A 154 8.10 10.04 -12.32
CA MET A 154 8.99 9.49 -11.29
C MET A 154 10.37 9.08 -11.84
N LEU A 155 10.50 8.90 -13.15
CA LEU A 155 11.75 8.57 -13.84
C LEU A 155 12.54 9.81 -14.28
N VAL A 156 12.02 11.01 -13.98
CA VAL A 156 12.69 12.28 -14.30
C VAL A 156 13.36 12.83 -13.04
N PRO A 157 14.71 12.89 -12.97
CA PRO A 157 15.42 13.27 -11.76
C PRO A 157 14.99 14.63 -11.17
N SER A 158 14.79 15.64 -12.02
CA SER A 158 14.37 16.98 -11.59
C SER A 158 12.96 17.02 -10.98
N ILE A 159 12.12 16.03 -11.29
CA ILE A 159 10.77 15.89 -10.71
C ILE A 159 10.84 15.01 -9.46
N ALA A 160 11.37 13.80 -9.58
CA ALA A 160 11.40 12.81 -8.50
C ALA A 160 12.10 13.32 -7.22
N GLN A 161 13.18 14.10 -7.36
CA GLN A 161 13.92 14.64 -6.22
C GLN A 161 13.14 15.66 -5.39
N GLN A 162 12.02 16.18 -5.89
CA GLN A 162 11.14 17.09 -5.14
C GLN A 162 10.37 16.34 -4.04
N TYR A 163 10.16 15.04 -4.20
CA TYR A 163 9.26 14.21 -3.38
C TYR A 163 9.96 13.44 -2.25
N LYS A 164 10.63 14.17 -1.34
CA LYS A 164 11.38 13.57 -0.21
C LYS A 164 10.49 13.25 1.00
N GLY A 165 10.94 12.39 1.91
CA GLY A 165 10.25 12.15 3.19
C GLY A 165 8.89 11.44 3.04
N ALA A 166 7.79 12.18 3.15
CA ALA A 166 6.43 11.69 2.86
C ALA A 166 6.00 11.94 1.40
N GLY A 167 6.95 12.38 0.56
CA GLY A 167 6.69 12.82 -0.80
C GLY A 167 6.22 11.73 -1.76
N ASP A 168 6.30 10.45 -1.41
CA ASP A 168 5.66 9.39 -2.19
C ASP A 168 4.14 9.56 -2.25
N GLN A 169 3.52 10.04 -1.17
CA GLN A 169 2.09 10.34 -1.15
C GLN A 169 1.75 11.65 -1.85
N GLU A 170 2.64 12.65 -1.75
CA GLU A 170 2.52 13.92 -2.49
C GLU A 170 2.63 13.65 -4.00
N PHE A 171 3.57 12.82 -4.44
CA PHE A 171 3.70 12.40 -5.84
C PHE A 171 2.41 11.77 -6.36
N LEU A 172 1.80 10.86 -5.58
CA LEU A 172 0.53 10.24 -5.91
C LEU A 172 -0.60 11.27 -6.01
N SER A 173 -0.65 12.25 -5.11
CA SER A 173 -1.65 13.33 -5.12
C SER A 173 -1.49 14.24 -6.35
N ASP A 174 -0.26 14.68 -6.63
CA ASP A 174 0.04 15.67 -7.66
C ASP A 174 -0.06 15.10 -9.07
N ASN A 175 0.51 13.90 -9.27
CA ASN A 175 0.73 13.33 -10.60
C ASN A 175 -0.27 12.22 -10.94
N ILE A 176 -0.75 11.45 -9.97
CA ILE A 176 -1.49 10.21 -10.24
C ILE A 176 -3.00 10.39 -10.04
N TRP A 177 -3.44 11.01 -8.95
CA TRP A 177 -4.84 11.06 -8.53
C TRP A 177 -5.81 11.51 -9.62
N LYS A 178 -5.53 12.66 -10.26
CA LYS A 178 -6.42 13.22 -11.30
C LYS A 178 -6.59 12.28 -12.50
N ASN A 179 -5.57 11.47 -12.79
CA ASN A 179 -5.53 10.54 -13.92
C ASN A 179 -6.25 9.22 -13.64
N VAL A 180 -6.35 8.81 -12.38
CA VAL A 180 -6.88 7.49 -12.01
C VAL A 180 -8.25 7.54 -11.33
N ARG A 181 -8.66 8.67 -10.75
CA ARG A 181 -9.90 8.77 -9.92
C ARG A 181 -11.17 8.21 -10.56
N ARG A 182 -11.32 8.30 -11.89
CA ARG A 182 -12.49 7.78 -12.65
C ARG A 182 -12.35 6.31 -13.07
N HIS A 183 -11.19 5.72 -12.82
CA HIS A 183 -10.80 4.36 -13.14
C HIS A 183 -10.36 3.58 -11.88
N SER A 184 -10.75 4.07 -10.71
CA SER A 184 -10.43 3.49 -9.42
C SER A 184 -11.67 2.81 -8.82
N LEU A 185 -11.48 1.64 -8.23
CA LEU A 185 -12.38 1.16 -7.19
C LEU A 185 -11.87 1.71 -5.86
N ILE A 186 -12.70 2.51 -5.19
CA ILE A 186 -12.27 3.28 -4.02
C ILE A 186 -13.11 2.90 -2.81
N PHE A 187 -12.45 2.45 -1.74
CA PHE A 187 -13.07 2.19 -0.44
C PHE A 187 -12.65 3.25 0.58
N ASP A 188 -13.61 3.83 1.28
CA ASP A 188 -13.37 4.96 2.17
C ASP A 188 -14.32 4.99 3.38
N SER A 189 -13.75 4.96 4.59
CA SER A 189 -14.49 4.98 5.85
C SER A 189 -14.79 6.39 6.37
N TYR A 190 -14.09 7.43 5.91
CA TYR A 190 -14.18 8.79 6.50
C TYR A 190 -14.26 9.95 5.51
N SER A 191 -13.63 9.84 4.35
CA SER A 191 -13.46 10.92 3.37
C SER A 191 -14.21 10.64 2.06
N CYS A 192 -15.22 9.78 2.09
CA CYS A 192 -15.97 9.34 0.91
C CYS A 192 -16.60 10.50 0.12
N GLU A 193 -17.12 11.51 0.82
CA GLU A 193 -17.70 12.71 0.20
C GLU A 193 -16.64 13.60 -0.46
N MET A 194 -15.43 13.61 0.08
CA MET A 194 -14.33 14.45 -0.40
C MET A 194 -13.65 13.84 -1.64
N PHE A 195 -13.32 12.56 -1.58
CA PHE A 195 -12.50 11.91 -2.60
C PHE A 195 -13.29 10.97 -3.52
N GLY A 196 -14.56 10.73 -3.23
CA GLY A 196 -15.30 9.64 -3.84
C GLY A 196 -14.81 8.30 -3.28
N GLY A 197 -15.74 7.50 -2.78
CA GLY A 197 -15.44 6.19 -2.22
C GLY A 197 -16.72 5.52 -1.77
N GLN A 198 -16.75 4.21 -1.86
CA GLN A 198 -17.82 3.41 -1.27
C GLN A 198 -17.38 2.89 0.10
N PRO A 199 -18.33 2.57 0.98
CA PRO A 199 -18.01 1.89 2.23
C PRO A 199 -17.33 0.54 1.96
N PHE A 200 -16.47 0.13 2.88
CA PHE A 200 -15.94 -1.23 2.92
C PHE A 200 -17.04 -2.29 3.12
N LEU A 201 -16.72 -3.54 2.76
CA LEU A 201 -17.69 -4.64 2.68
C LEU A 201 -18.00 -5.29 4.03
N SER A 202 -17.11 -5.17 5.00
CA SER A 202 -17.27 -5.69 6.36
C SER A 202 -17.41 -4.56 7.38
N GLN A 203 -17.60 -4.90 8.64
CA GLN A 203 -17.35 -3.98 9.74
C GLN A 203 -15.87 -4.05 10.14
N ARG A 204 -15.32 -2.98 10.69
CA ARG A 204 -13.99 -3.03 11.31
C ARG A 204 -14.01 -4.04 12.47
N PRO A 205 -13.01 -4.94 12.59
CA PRO A 205 -12.88 -5.80 13.76
C PRO A 205 -12.85 -4.98 15.06
N VAL A 206 -13.44 -5.53 16.13
CA VAL A 206 -13.53 -4.85 17.43
C VAL A 206 -12.12 -4.59 17.98
N GLY A 207 -11.75 -3.32 18.10
CA GLY A 207 -10.45 -2.87 18.63
C GLY A 207 -10.03 -1.52 18.05
N ASP A 208 -9.72 -0.56 18.91
CA ASP A 208 -9.64 0.88 18.56
C ASP A 208 -8.56 1.21 17.54
N ASN A 209 -7.53 0.36 17.47
CA ASN A 209 -6.34 0.56 16.64
C ASN A 209 -6.34 -0.27 15.36
N CYS A 210 -7.41 -1.01 15.05
CA CYS A 210 -7.40 -1.96 13.94
C CYS A 210 -7.99 -1.37 12.66
N PHE A 211 -7.16 -0.75 11.80
CA PHE A 211 -7.57 -0.21 10.51
C PHE A 211 -6.50 -0.50 9.43
N LEU A 212 -6.89 -0.55 8.15
CA LEU A 212 -5.93 -0.76 7.06
C LEU A 212 -4.85 0.33 7.08
N GLY A 213 -3.57 -0.04 7.15
CA GLY A 213 -2.45 0.91 7.21
C GLY A 213 -2.08 1.37 8.62
N CYS A 214 -2.59 0.71 9.66
CA CYS A 214 -2.10 0.93 11.02
C CYS A 214 -0.67 0.42 11.18
N ILE A 215 0.16 1.17 11.90
CA ILE A 215 1.54 0.78 12.20
C ILE A 215 1.53 -0.27 13.32
N ARG A 216 2.17 -1.42 13.10
CA ARG A 216 2.33 -2.47 14.12
C ARG A 216 3.14 -1.92 15.33
N PRO A 217 2.81 -2.33 16.58
CA PRO A 217 1.70 -3.22 16.93
C PRO A 217 0.36 -2.48 16.90
N CYS A 218 -0.59 -3.02 16.12
CA CYS A 218 -1.98 -2.57 16.06
C CYS A 218 -2.89 -3.80 16.05
N CYS A 219 -4.21 -3.59 16.18
CA CYS A 219 -5.17 -4.69 16.41
C CYS A 219 -4.90 -5.53 17.68
N ILE A 220 -4.16 -4.99 18.65
CA ILE A 220 -3.92 -5.66 19.94
C ILE A 220 -4.94 -5.17 20.98
N ASN A 221 -5.53 -6.11 21.72
CA ASN A 221 -6.41 -5.83 22.85
C ASN A 221 -5.59 -5.29 24.03
N ILE A 222 -5.21 -4.01 23.98
CA ILE A 222 -4.56 -3.36 25.10
C ILE A 222 -5.64 -2.82 26.04
N THR A 223 -5.98 -3.59 27.07
CA THR A 223 -6.77 -3.10 28.23
C THR A 223 -5.97 -2.19 29.16
N SER A 224 -4.68 -1.98 28.89
CA SER A 224 -3.76 -1.32 29.82
C SER A 224 -2.64 -0.61 29.06
N HIS A 225 -2.66 0.73 29.08
CA HIS A 225 -1.70 1.70 28.54
C HIS A 225 -2.18 2.49 27.30
N GLY A 226 -2.99 3.53 27.56
CA GLY A 226 -2.57 4.92 27.34
C GLY A 226 -2.05 5.35 25.96
N SER A 227 -2.50 4.76 24.85
CA SER A 227 -2.31 5.37 23.53
C SER A 227 -3.62 5.99 23.02
N GLN A 228 -3.55 7.29 22.74
CA GLN A 228 -4.65 8.21 22.42
C GLN A 228 -5.26 8.01 21.02
N TYR A 229 -5.59 6.78 20.62
CA TYR A 229 -6.39 6.58 19.41
C TYR A 229 -7.87 6.66 19.80
N GLN A 230 -8.40 7.90 19.84
CA GLN A 230 -9.83 8.15 20.00
C GLN A 230 -10.61 7.30 18.99
N LYS A 231 -11.58 6.51 19.45
CA LYS A 231 -12.58 5.87 18.61
C LYS A 231 -13.28 6.94 17.76
N TYR A 232 -13.02 6.96 16.46
CA TYR A 232 -13.69 7.87 15.55
C TYR A 232 -14.91 7.19 14.96
N VAL A 233 -16.03 7.87 15.07
CA VAL A 233 -17.26 7.42 14.43
C VAL A 233 -17.18 7.77 12.94
N CYS A 234 -17.39 6.79 12.08
CA CYS A 234 -17.52 7.03 10.64
C CYS A 234 -18.66 8.00 10.36
N PRO A 235 -18.51 8.95 9.42
CA PRO A 235 -19.62 9.75 8.93
C PRO A 235 -20.75 8.85 8.39
N PRO A 236 -22.03 9.10 8.69
CA PRO A 236 -23.15 8.31 8.17
C PRO A 236 -23.14 8.15 6.64
N ALA A 237 -22.72 9.19 5.92
CA ALA A 237 -22.58 9.19 4.46
C ALA A 237 -21.57 8.15 3.95
N CYS A 238 -20.57 7.77 4.76
CA CYS A 238 -19.52 6.80 4.41
C CYS A 238 -19.79 5.39 4.97
N ARG A 239 -20.96 5.16 5.57
CA ARG A 239 -21.36 3.82 6.04
C ARG A 239 -22.15 3.07 4.96
N PRO A 240 -22.15 1.73 4.96
CA PRO A 240 -23.05 0.96 4.10
C PRO A 240 -24.50 1.36 4.32
N LYS A 241 -25.28 1.49 3.23
CA LYS A 241 -26.70 1.87 3.30
C LYS A 241 -27.51 0.93 4.19
N ASP A 242 -27.20 -0.36 4.12
CA ASP A 242 -27.88 -1.42 4.86
C ASP A 242 -27.29 -1.67 6.26
N HIS A 243 -26.21 -0.96 6.62
CA HIS A 243 -25.52 -1.12 7.91
C HIS A 243 -25.09 0.23 8.50
N GLN A 244 -26.06 1.12 8.70
CA GLN A 244 -25.81 2.44 9.31
C GLN A 244 -25.40 2.34 10.80
N ASP A 245 -25.66 1.20 11.42
CA ASP A 245 -25.25 0.82 12.78
C ASP A 245 -23.74 0.52 12.89
N TRP A 246 -23.04 0.30 11.76
CA TRP A 246 -21.58 0.17 11.72
C TRP A 246 -20.92 1.53 11.91
N ILE A 247 -20.99 2.05 13.14
CA ILE A 247 -20.40 3.34 13.52
C ILE A 247 -18.87 3.32 13.48
N TYR A 248 -18.27 2.13 13.49
CA TYR A 248 -16.85 1.86 13.25
C TYR A 248 -16.70 1.02 11.97
N CYS A 249 -16.64 1.72 10.84
CA CYS A 249 -15.96 1.28 9.65
C CYS A 249 -14.48 1.67 9.77
#